data_AF-A0A069DN95-F1
#
_entry.id   AF-A0A069DN95-F1
#
_cell.length_a   1.000
_cell.length_b   1.000
_cell.length_c   1.000
_cell.angle_alpha   90.00
_cell.angle_beta   90.00
_cell.angle_gamma   90.00
#
_symmetry.space_group_name_H-M   'P 1'
#
loop_
_entity.id
_entity.type
_entity.pdbx_description
1 polymer ?
#
loop_
_entity_poly.entity_id
_entity_poly.type
_entity_poly.pdbx_seq_one_letter_code
_entity_poly.pdbx_strand_id
1 'polypeptide(L)'
;ELIKLKNKQRAVLRKEYWKQITNPHAPETGHLFDPAVQRFISMQVSKIDHFRETPKSILRGLFLIVLPIVGTIYMFKYDRDKKEAAYRSGQVAYKDRLFKFQ
;
A
#
# COMPACT_ATOMS: atom_id res chain seq x y z
N GLU A 1 16.95 27.45 -17.95
CA GLU A 1 16.40 26.97 -19.24
C GLU A 1 15.35 25.86 -19.08
N LEU A 2 15.59 24.84 -18.26
CA LEU A 2 14.65 23.72 -18.01
C LEU A 2 13.22 24.15 -17.64
N ILE A 3 13.06 25.20 -16.83
CA ILE A 3 11.74 25.73 -16.44
C ILE A 3 10.98 26.23 -17.68
N LYS A 4 11.67 26.91 -18.61
CA LYS A 4 11.07 27.39 -19.86
C LYS A 4 10.59 26.22 -20.74
N LEU A 5 11.38 25.16 -20.83
CA LEU A 5 11.01 23.94 -21.57
C LEU A 5 9.80 23.22 -20.94
N LYS A 6 9.78 23.06 -19.62
CA LYS A 6 8.62 22.49 -18.90
C LYS A 6 7.36 23.33 -19.09
N ASN A 7 7.47 24.66 -19.03
CA ASN A 7 6.35 25.56 -19.27
C ASN A 7 5.86 25.46 -20.72
N LYS A 8 6.76 25.32 -21.70
CA LYS A 8 6.41 25.09 -23.10
C LYS A 8 5.61 23.78 -23.27
N GLN A 9 6.08 22.68 -22.68
CA GLN A 9 5.38 21.39 -22.71
C GLN A 9 3.97 21.49 -22.09
N ARG A 10 3.84 22.12 -20.92
CA ARG A 10 2.55 22.35 -20.27
C ARG A 10 1.60 23.19 -21.12
N ALA A 11 2.12 24.22 -21.80
CA ALA A 11 1.31 25.07 -22.67
C ALA A 11 0.77 24.28 -23.89
N VAL A 12 1.56 23.38 -24.47
CA VAL A 12 1.13 22.50 -25.56
C VAL A 12 0.01 21.56 -25.11
N LEU A 13 0.21 20.82 -24.00
CA LEU A 13 -0.81 19.90 -23.48
C LEU A 13 -2.10 20.61 -23.09
N ARG A 14 -1.98 21.81 -22.47
CA ARG A 14 -3.14 22.64 -22.14
C ARG A 14 -3.89 23.07 -23.40
N LYS A 15 -3.19 23.45 -24.46
CA LYS A 15 -3.80 23.83 -25.74
C LYS A 15 -4.56 22.67 -26.36
N GLU A 16 -4.01 21.46 -26.32
CA GLU A 16 -4.66 20.24 -26.80
C GLU A 16 -5.94 19.93 -26.00
N TYR A 17 -5.87 20.02 -24.68
CA TYR A 17 -7.03 19.86 -23.80
C TYR A 17 -8.15 20.85 -24.13
N TRP A 18 -7.82 22.15 -24.22
CA TRP A 18 -8.81 23.16 -24.59
C TRP A 18 -9.40 22.92 -25.97
N LYS A 19 -8.59 22.54 -26.96
CA LYS A 19 -9.08 22.22 -28.30
C LYS A 19 -10.13 21.10 -28.29
N GLN A 20 -9.93 20.08 -27.46
CA GLN A 20 -10.83 18.93 -27.38
C GLN A 20 -12.10 19.26 -26.60
N ILE A 21 -12.01 20.01 -25.49
CA ILE A 21 -13.16 20.35 -24.65
C ILE A 21 -14.07 21.41 -25.28
N THR A 22 -13.51 22.37 -26.02
CA THR A 22 -14.30 23.43 -26.67
C THR A 22 -14.82 23.03 -28.04
N ASN A 23 -14.60 21.80 -28.50
CA ASN A 23 -15.06 21.34 -29.81
C ASN A 23 -16.58 21.06 -29.78
N PRO A 24 -17.40 21.82 -30.52
CA PRO A 24 -18.86 21.62 -30.53
C PRO A 24 -19.30 20.34 -31.27
N HIS A 25 -18.40 19.73 -32.06
CA HIS A 25 -18.65 18.48 -32.78
C HIS A 25 -18.02 17.26 -32.09
N ALA A 26 -17.62 17.40 -30.82
CA ALA A 26 -17.11 16.26 -30.07
C ALA A 26 -18.23 15.21 -29.88
N PRO A 27 -17.90 13.91 -29.93
CA PRO A 27 -18.87 12.86 -29.62
C PRO A 27 -19.43 13.04 -28.20
N GLU A 28 -20.70 12.69 -27.97
CA GLU A 28 -21.44 12.83 -26.70
C GLU A 28 -20.91 11.98 -25.54
N THR A 29 -19.67 11.51 -25.63
CA THR A 29 -18.98 10.87 -24.51
C THR A 29 -18.58 11.97 -23.53
N GLY A 30 -19.28 12.07 -22.39
CA GLY A 30 -19.08 13.11 -21.37
C GLY A 30 -17.69 13.12 -20.69
N HIS A 31 -16.74 12.30 -21.14
CA HIS A 31 -15.39 12.21 -20.62
C HIS A 31 -14.36 12.33 -21.73
N LEU A 32 -13.37 13.19 -21.52
CA LEU A 32 -12.23 13.29 -22.41
C LEU A 32 -11.21 12.20 -22.09
N PHE A 33 -10.82 11.44 -23.11
CA PHE A 33 -9.80 10.41 -22.97
C PHE A 33 -8.40 11.05 -22.85
N ASP A 34 -7.73 10.82 -21.71
CA ASP A 34 -6.33 11.22 -21.52
C ASP A 34 -5.38 10.01 -21.67
N PRO A 35 -4.52 9.97 -22.69
CA PRO A 35 -3.56 8.89 -22.87
C PRO A 35 -2.54 8.80 -21.73
N ALA A 36 -2.23 9.89 -21.03
CA ALA A 36 -1.31 9.86 -19.89
C ALA A 36 -1.91 9.10 -18.70
N VAL A 37 -3.21 9.31 -18.43
CA VAL A 37 -3.95 8.57 -17.39
C VAL A 37 -4.03 7.09 -17.75
N GLN A 38 -4.37 6.75 -19.00
CA GLN A 38 -4.40 5.35 -19.43
C GLN A 38 -3.03 4.68 -19.25
N ARG A 39 -1.93 5.34 -19.64
CA ARG A 39 -0.57 4.80 -19.47
C ARG A 39 -0.20 4.57 -18.01
N PHE A 40 -0.64 5.45 -17.13
CA PHE A 40 -0.42 5.28 -15.69
C PHE A 40 -1.17 4.07 -15.15
N ILE A 41 -2.46 3.92 -15.52
CA ILE A 41 -3.28 2.77 -15.11
C ILE A 41 -2.69 1.47 -15.69
N SER A 42 -2.32 1.44 -16.97
CA SER A 42 -1.72 0.25 -17.58
C SER A 42 -0.41 -0.13 -16.89
N MET A 43 0.42 0.84 -16.52
CA MET A 43 1.66 0.61 -15.77
C MET A 43 1.38 0.03 -14.38
N GLN A 44 0.28 0.41 -13.72
CA GLN A 44 -0.10 -0.16 -12.43
C GLN A 44 -0.51 -1.63 -12.53
N VAL A 45 -1.22 -2.00 -13.60
CA VAL A 45 -1.67 -3.38 -13.83
C VAL A 45 -0.50 -4.26 -14.26
N SER A 46 0.40 -3.76 -15.11
CA SER A 46 1.56 -4.52 -15.62
C SER A 46 2.76 -4.60 -14.66
N LYS A 47 2.57 -4.27 -13.37
CA LYS A 47 3.66 -4.27 -12.36
C LYS A 47 4.28 -5.65 -12.16
N ILE A 48 3.47 -6.70 -12.22
CA ILE A 48 3.91 -8.08 -11.99
C ILE A 48 4.78 -8.54 -13.16
N ASP A 49 4.37 -8.24 -14.40
CA ASP A 49 5.09 -8.63 -15.61
C ASP A 49 6.50 -8.01 -15.69
N HIS A 50 6.68 -6.84 -15.07
CA HIS A 50 7.95 -6.11 -15.04
C HIS A 50 8.64 -6.18 -13.66
N PHE A 51 8.24 -7.11 -12.81
CA PHE A 51 8.88 -7.31 -11.52
C PHE A 51 10.31 -7.83 -11.72
N ARG A 52 11.25 -7.32 -10.91
CA ARG A 52 12.63 -7.79 -10.87
C ARG A 52 13.07 -8.07 -9.44
N GLU A 53 13.61 -9.25 -9.24
CA GLU A 53 14.15 -9.79 -8.01
C GLU A 53 15.48 -9.12 -7.62
N THR A 54 15.41 -7.84 -7.27
CA THR A 54 16.54 -7.11 -6.69
C THR A 54 16.68 -7.47 -5.20
N PRO A 55 17.90 -7.46 -4.63
CA PRO A 55 18.10 -7.71 -3.19
C PRO A 55 17.25 -6.79 -2.31
N LYS A 56 17.08 -5.52 -2.73
CA LYS A 56 16.22 -4.55 -2.02
C LYS A 56 14.74 -4.95 -2.04
N SER A 57 14.25 -5.48 -3.17
CA SER A 57 12.85 -5.94 -3.30
C SER A 57 12.59 -7.15 -2.41
N ILE A 58 13.50 -8.13 -2.45
CA ILE A 58 13.41 -9.34 -1.63
C ILE A 58 13.43 -8.99 -0.15
N LEU A 59 14.36 -8.13 0.28
CA LEU A 59 14.46 -7.71 1.67
C LEU A 59 13.16 -7.04 2.16
N ARG A 60 12.56 -6.16 1.34
CA ARG A 60 11.28 -5.52 1.67
C ARG A 60 10.16 -6.55 1.82
N GLY A 61 10.05 -7.49 0.87
CA GLY A 61 9.06 -8.56 0.93
C GLY A 61 9.23 -9.43 2.17
N LEU A 62 10.47 -9.82 2.48
CA LEU A 62 10.81 -10.60 3.66
C LEU A 62 10.41 -9.87 4.95
N PHE A 63 10.78 -8.60 5.10
CA PHE A 63 10.41 -7.82 6.29
C PHE A 63 8.89 -7.66 6.42
N LEU A 64 8.19 -7.40 5.32
CA LEU A 64 6.74 -7.19 5.35
C LEU A 64 5.97 -8.44 5.77
N ILE A 65 6.51 -9.63 5.50
CA ILE A 65 5.90 -10.92 5.86
C ILE A 65 6.40 -11.43 7.22
N VAL A 66 7.72 -11.47 7.42
CA VAL A 66 8.33 -12.10 8.60
C VAL A 66 8.13 -11.26 9.86
N LEU A 67 8.22 -9.93 9.77
CA LEU A 67 8.08 -9.04 10.93
C LEU A 67 6.72 -9.19 11.63
N PRO A 68 5.55 -9.11 10.96
CA PRO A 68 4.28 -9.27 11.64
C PRO A 68 4.08 -10.68 12.21
N ILE A 69 4.58 -11.72 11.54
CA ILE A 69 4.50 -13.10 12.03
C ILE A 69 5.33 -13.25 13.32
N VAL A 70 6.61 -12.86 13.29
CA VAL A 70 7.48 -12.96 14.47
C VAL A 70 6.98 -12.05 15.59
N GLY A 71 6.52 -10.85 15.26
CA GLY A 71 5.99 -9.89 16.23
C GLY A 71 4.74 -10.42 16.95
N THR A 72 3.79 -11.02 16.23
CA THR A 72 2.58 -11.60 16.84
C THR A 72 2.91 -12.83 17.69
N ILE A 73 3.77 -13.72 17.21
CA ILE A 73 4.24 -14.88 17.99
C ILE A 73 4.90 -14.44 19.29
N TYR A 74 5.80 -13.45 19.21
CA TYR A 74 6.48 -12.92 20.37
C TYR A 74 5.52 -12.29 21.37
N MET A 75 4.56 -11.47 20.90
CA MET A 75 3.56 -10.84 21.74
C MET A 75 2.71 -11.86 22.50
N PHE A 76 2.22 -12.89 21.80
CA PHE A 76 1.44 -13.95 22.44
C PHE A 76 2.25 -14.77 23.42
N LYS A 77 3.50 -15.10 23.08
CA LYS A 77 4.39 -15.81 23.99
C LYS A 77 4.64 -15.00 25.27
N TYR A 78 4.97 -13.73 25.12
CA TYR A 78 5.24 -12.83 26.24
C TYR A 78 4.04 -12.70 27.19
N ASP A 79 2.82 -12.54 26.65
CA ASP A 79 1.60 -12.45 27.45
C ASP A 79 1.29 -13.77 28.18
N ARG A 80 1.51 -14.92 27.51
CA ARG A 80 1.35 -16.25 28.12
C ARG A 80 2.33 -16.47 29.27
N ASP A 81 3.61 -16.22 29.05
CA ASP A 81 4.67 -16.42 30.04
C ASP A 81 4.43 -15.52 31.27
N LYS A 82 4.02 -14.28 31.05
CA LYS A 82 3.67 -13.33 32.11
C LYS A 82 2.48 -13.81 32.95
N LYS A 83 1.41 -14.27 32.30
CA LYS A 83 0.23 -14.81 32.98
C LYS A 83 0.56 -16.07 33.78
N GLU A 84 1.33 -16.97 33.19
CA GLU A 84 1.75 -18.21 33.84
C GLU A 84 2.63 -17.93 35.07
N ALA A 85 3.56 -16.98 34.98
CA ALA A 85 4.35 -16.53 36.13
C ALA A 85 3.48 -15.95 37.26
N ALA A 86 2.46 -15.16 36.93
CA ALA A 86 1.51 -14.62 37.90
C ALA A 86 0.66 -15.72 38.57
N TYR A 87 0.30 -16.77 37.83
CA TYR A 87 -0.42 -17.93 38.38
C TYR A 87 0.46 -18.78 39.30
N ARG A 88 1.72 -19.00 38.94
CA ARG A 88 2.68 -19.80 39.73
C ARG A 88 3.13 -19.10 41.02
N SER A 89 3.32 -17.79 40.95
CA SER A 89 3.69 -16.96 42.12
C SER A 89 2.53 -16.71 43.09
N GLY A 90 1.29 -17.09 42.73
CA GLY A 90 0.11 -16.86 43.55
C GLY A 90 -0.40 -15.42 43.54
N GLN A 91 0.15 -14.54 42.69
CA GLN A 91 -0.30 -13.15 42.53
C GLN A 91 -1.77 -13.06 42.09
N VAL A 92 -2.25 -14.07 41.37
CA VAL A 92 -3.67 -14.17 40.97
C VAL A 92 -4.35 -15.30 41.73
N ALA A 93 -5.37 -14.92 42.51
CA ALA A 93 -6.20 -15.87 43.24
C ALA A 93 -6.91 -16.83 42.28
N TYR A 94 -7.15 -18.08 42.72
CA TYR A 94 -7.75 -19.11 41.88
C TYR A 94 -9.12 -18.70 41.30
N LYS A 95 -9.92 -17.95 42.07
CA LYS A 95 -11.23 -17.46 41.66
C LYS A 95 -11.19 -16.50 40.45
N ASP A 96 -10.09 -15.77 40.29
CA ASP A 96 -9.90 -14.69 39.31
C ASP A 96 -9.19 -15.17 38.02
N ARG A 97 -8.92 -16.49 37.92
CA ARG A 97 -8.29 -17.09 36.73
C ARG A 97 -9.31 -17.22 35.59
N LEU A 98 -8.90 -16.79 34.40
CA LEU A 98 -9.65 -17.00 33.15
C LEU A 98 -9.63 -18.49 32.76
N PHE A 99 -10.70 -18.98 32.13
CA PHE A 99 -10.82 -20.36 31.60
C PHE A 99 -10.60 -21.49 32.64
N LYS A 100 -11.06 -21.31 33.87
CA LYS A 100 -10.88 -22.29 34.98
C LYS A 100 -11.60 -23.64 34.81
N PHE A 101 -12.67 -23.71 34.01
CA PHE A 101 -13.57 -24.87 33.90
C PHE A 101 -13.76 -25.36 32.45
N GLN A 102 -12.93 -24.87 31.54
CA GLN A 102 -13.00 -25.20 30.12
C GLN A 102 -11.88 -26.18 29.76
#